data_AF-A0A1H3T1L3-F1
#
_entry.id   AF-A0A1H3T1L3-F1
#
_cell.length_a   1.000
_cell.length_b   1.000
_cell.length_c   1.000
_cell.angle_alpha   90.00
_cell.angle_beta   90.00
_cell.angle_gamma   90.00
#
_symmetry.space_group_name_H-M   'P 1'
#
loop_
_entity.id
_entity.type
_entity.pdbx_description
1 polymer ?
#
loop_
_entity_poly.entity_id
_entity_poly.type
_entity_poly.pdbx_seq_one_letter_code
_entity_poly.pdbx_strand_id
1 'polypeptide(L)'
;MIDFFSSPSNREMVLEQLGQHIYLSLLPLLLGVLAALPLGRLAQQVRWLRGLLQGGANIFYTIPSLALFVIIPGLLGTPLLSSINVIIALTLYTAALLVRPVRDALDAVPAHIVTAATAMGYRSGRRFLAVELPLAVPVLAAAVRVASVSNISLVSVGALVGIGGLGRLFTAGFQLDYPEQIIVGIVLTVLLALVVDLLLVALWRLLTPWARAGVSGA
;
A
#
# COMPACT_ATOMS: atom_id res chain seq x y z
N MET A 1 27.10 -13.35 7.39
CA MET A 1 26.66 -12.21 6.54
C MET A 1 27.69 -11.84 5.48
N ILE A 2 28.94 -11.52 5.84
CA ILE A 2 29.98 -11.18 4.84
C ILE A 2 30.27 -12.38 3.93
N ASP A 3 30.29 -13.59 4.48
CA ASP A 3 30.46 -14.85 3.71
C ASP A 3 29.24 -15.20 2.84
N PHE A 4 28.05 -14.74 3.22
CA PHE A 4 26.85 -14.93 2.38
C PHE A 4 26.97 -14.15 1.08
N PHE A 5 27.46 -12.91 1.17
CA PHE A 5 27.67 -12.05 0.02
C PHE A 5 29.01 -12.31 -0.69
N SER A 6 29.90 -13.19 -0.22
CA SER A 6 31.14 -13.47 -0.98
C SER A 6 30.86 -14.28 -2.25
N SER A 7 29.80 -15.08 -2.26
CA SER A 7 29.38 -15.88 -3.42
C SER A 7 28.65 -15.03 -4.46
N PRO A 8 29.11 -14.97 -5.73
CA PRO A 8 28.44 -14.23 -6.80
C PRO A 8 26.98 -14.65 -7.02
N SER A 9 26.69 -15.95 -6.94
CA SER A 9 25.34 -16.51 -7.10
C SER A 9 24.34 -15.99 -6.06
N ASN A 10 24.78 -15.82 -4.82
CA ASN A 10 23.94 -15.30 -3.74
C ASN A 10 23.57 -13.83 -3.98
N ARG A 11 24.50 -13.04 -4.54
CA ARG A 11 24.23 -11.63 -4.87
C ARG A 11 23.18 -11.50 -5.96
N GLU A 12 23.31 -12.27 -7.04
CA GLU A 12 22.36 -12.27 -8.15
C GLU A 12 20.96 -12.69 -7.69
N MET A 13 20.89 -13.78 -6.91
CA MET A 13 19.63 -14.22 -6.29
C MET A 13 19.01 -13.11 -5.43
N VAL A 14 19.78 -12.47 -4.55
CA VAL A 14 19.26 -11.40 -3.68
C VAL A 14 18.73 -10.22 -4.49
N LEU A 15 19.44 -9.80 -5.55
CA LEU A 15 19.01 -8.69 -6.41
C LEU A 15 17.73 -9.01 -7.16
N GLU A 16 17.60 -10.24 -7.68
CA GLU A 16 16.39 -10.71 -8.34
C GLU A 16 15.20 -10.72 -7.37
N GLN A 17 15.37 -11.32 -6.18
CA GLN A 17 14.32 -11.37 -5.17
C GLN A 17 13.95 -9.96 -4.66
N LEU A 18 14.92 -9.05 -4.53
CA LEU A 18 14.66 -7.66 -4.17
C LEU A 18 13.82 -6.95 -5.23
N GLY A 19 14.19 -7.08 -6.51
CA GLY A 19 13.44 -6.50 -7.63
C GLY A 19 12.00 -7.02 -7.69
N GLN A 20 11.83 -8.33 -7.51
CA GLN A 20 10.51 -8.94 -7.42
C GLN A 20 9.70 -8.43 -6.23
N HIS A 21 10.33 -8.26 -5.06
CA HIS A 21 9.68 -7.73 -3.87
C HIS A 21 9.20 -6.29 -4.07
N ILE A 22 10.01 -5.46 -4.73
CA ILE A 22 9.64 -4.08 -5.09
C ILE A 22 8.44 -4.09 -6.03
N TYR A 23 8.47 -4.90 -7.08
CA TYR A 23 7.36 -5.02 -8.03
C TYR A 23 6.06 -5.46 -7.36
N LEU A 24 6.12 -6.53 -6.54
CA LEU A 24 4.96 -7.08 -5.84
C LEU A 24 4.47 -6.21 -4.69
N SER A 25 5.25 -5.23 -4.20
CA SER A 25 4.82 -4.31 -3.13
C SER A 25 4.35 -2.96 -3.66
N LEU A 26 5.00 -2.38 -4.67
CA LEU A 26 4.65 -1.04 -5.15
C LEU A 26 3.47 -1.05 -6.10
N LEU A 27 3.38 -2.05 -6.99
CA LEU A 27 2.27 -2.12 -7.94
C LEU A 27 0.91 -2.28 -7.23
N PRO A 28 0.73 -3.21 -6.27
CA PRO A 28 -0.54 -3.33 -5.57
C PRO A 28 -0.85 -2.15 -4.66
N LEU A 29 0.18 -1.52 -4.09
CA LEU A 29 0.03 -0.28 -3.32
C LEU A 29 -0.58 0.82 -4.19
N LEU A 30 0.00 1.04 -5.39
CA LEU A 30 -0.48 2.05 -6.33
C LEU A 30 -1.93 1.77 -6.75
N LEU A 31 -2.23 0.54 -7.17
CA LEU A 31 -3.57 0.15 -7.58
C LEU A 31 -4.57 0.26 -6.42
N GLY A 32 -4.16 -0.12 -5.21
CA GLY A 32 -4.97 -0.02 -4.00
C GLY A 32 -5.29 1.42 -3.63
N VAL A 33 -4.33 2.33 -3.72
CA VAL A 33 -4.56 3.78 -3.55
C VAL A 33 -5.53 4.31 -4.61
N LEU A 34 -5.31 3.96 -5.88
CA LEU A 34 -6.17 4.38 -6.99
C LEU A 34 -7.61 3.88 -6.83
N ALA A 35 -7.82 2.68 -6.27
CA ALA A 35 -9.13 2.14 -5.95
C ALA A 35 -9.73 2.75 -4.67
N ALA A 36 -8.93 3.01 -3.65
CA ALA A 36 -9.39 3.56 -2.38
C ALA A 36 -9.88 5.01 -2.49
N LEU A 37 -9.29 5.81 -3.38
CA LEU A 37 -9.71 7.21 -3.62
C LEU A 37 -11.19 7.34 -4.04
N PRO A 38 -11.67 6.68 -5.11
CA PRO A 38 -13.08 6.75 -5.49
C PRO A 38 -13.99 6.06 -4.47
N LEU A 39 -13.57 4.93 -3.88
CA LEU A 39 -14.38 4.23 -2.87
C LEU A 39 -14.55 5.08 -1.60
N GLY A 40 -13.49 5.68 -1.09
CA GLY A 40 -13.54 6.60 0.05
C GLY A 40 -14.37 7.85 -0.27
N ARG A 41 -14.26 8.37 -1.50
CA ARG A 41 -15.09 9.49 -1.98
C ARG A 41 -16.59 9.14 -2.00
N LEU A 42 -16.95 7.94 -2.45
CA LEU A 42 -18.32 7.44 -2.46
C LEU A 42 -18.84 7.24 -1.04
N ALA A 43 -18.03 6.66 -0.14
CA ALA A 43 -18.34 6.51 1.27
C ALA A 43 -18.56 7.85 1.99
N GLN A 44 -17.90 8.91 1.51
CA GLN A 44 -18.06 10.27 2.00
C GLN A 44 -19.40 10.87 1.55
N GLN A 45 -19.73 10.75 0.25
CA GLN A 45 -20.90 11.38 -0.39
C GLN A 45 -22.22 10.71 -0.02
N VAL A 46 -22.22 9.37 0.08
CA VAL A 46 -23.45 8.58 0.14
C VAL A 46 -23.54 7.87 1.48
N ARG A 47 -24.50 8.30 2.32
CA ARG A 47 -24.65 7.84 3.71
C ARG A 47 -24.83 6.32 3.85
N TRP A 48 -25.56 5.67 2.93
CA TRP A 48 -25.76 4.22 2.98
C TRP A 48 -24.53 3.43 2.50
N LEU A 49 -23.80 3.95 1.50
CA LEU A 49 -22.53 3.35 1.05
C LEU A 49 -21.45 3.43 2.11
N ARG A 50 -21.50 4.41 3.02
CA ARG A 50 -20.56 4.51 4.14
C ARG A 50 -20.50 3.22 4.97
N GLY A 51 -21.66 2.72 5.38
CA GLY A 51 -21.77 1.50 6.19
C GLY A 51 -21.36 0.26 5.39
N LEU A 52 -21.79 0.16 4.14
CA LEU A 52 -21.45 -0.98 3.27
C LEU A 52 -19.97 -1.05 2.93
N LEU A 53 -19.35 0.07 2.55
CA LEU A 53 -17.94 0.11 2.18
C LEU A 53 -17.05 -0.10 3.41
N GLN A 54 -17.42 0.40 4.59
CA GLN A 54 -16.69 0.12 5.83
C GLN A 54 -16.88 -1.33 6.29
N GLY A 55 -18.10 -1.87 6.22
CA GLY A 55 -18.36 -3.28 6.52
C GLY A 55 -17.60 -4.21 5.58
N GLY A 56 -17.66 -3.93 4.27
CA GLY A 56 -16.92 -4.67 3.25
C GLY A 56 -15.41 -4.59 3.45
N ALA A 57 -14.87 -3.38 3.67
CA ALA A 57 -13.45 -3.20 3.96
C ALA A 57 -13.03 -3.98 5.21
N ASN A 58 -13.82 -3.98 6.28
CA ASN A 58 -13.54 -4.76 7.48
C ASN A 58 -13.53 -6.27 7.18
N ILE A 59 -14.49 -6.78 6.40
CA ILE A 59 -14.52 -8.20 6.01
C ILE A 59 -13.26 -8.56 5.23
N PHE A 60 -12.86 -7.75 4.24
CA PHE A 60 -11.62 -8.02 3.50
C PHE A 60 -10.38 -7.95 4.40
N TYR A 61 -10.37 -7.04 5.38
CA TYR A 61 -9.26 -6.88 6.30
C TYR A 61 -9.17 -7.99 7.35
N THR A 62 -10.29 -8.61 7.73
CA THR A 62 -10.29 -9.76 8.65
C THR A 62 -9.87 -11.05 7.97
N ILE A 63 -9.96 -11.14 6.63
CA ILE A 63 -9.46 -12.30 5.89
C ILE A 63 -7.92 -12.23 5.88
N PRO A 64 -7.22 -13.28 6.36
CA PRO A 64 -5.77 -13.34 6.27
C PRO A 64 -5.31 -13.24 4.82
N SER A 65 -4.25 -12.47 4.56
CA SER A 65 -3.69 -12.31 3.21
C SER A 65 -3.34 -13.66 2.56
N LEU A 66 -2.84 -14.62 3.35
CA LEU A 66 -2.53 -15.97 2.90
C LEU A 66 -3.77 -16.68 2.35
N ALA A 67 -4.93 -16.51 2.97
CA ALA A 67 -6.18 -17.11 2.49
C ALA A 67 -6.61 -16.50 1.14
N LEU A 68 -6.45 -15.18 0.96
CA LEU A 68 -6.72 -14.52 -0.31
C LEU A 68 -5.82 -15.07 -1.43
N PHE A 69 -4.54 -15.33 -1.15
CA PHE A 69 -3.61 -15.91 -2.13
C PHE A 69 -4.03 -17.29 -2.61
N VAL A 70 -4.69 -18.09 -1.77
CA VAL A 70 -5.17 -19.43 -2.12
C VAL A 70 -6.53 -19.38 -2.83
N ILE A 71 -7.42 -18.46 -2.44
CA ILE A 71 -8.78 -18.36 -2.98
C ILE A 71 -8.81 -17.73 -4.39
N ILE A 72 -8.04 -16.67 -4.62
CA ILE A 72 -8.04 -15.91 -5.89
C ILE A 72 -7.78 -16.79 -7.13
N PRO A 73 -6.78 -17.69 -7.15
CA PRO A 73 -6.55 -18.55 -8.31
C PRO A 73 -7.78 -19.36 -8.72
N GLY A 74 -8.52 -19.89 -7.75
CA GLY A 74 -9.77 -20.62 -8.00
C GLY A 74 -10.90 -19.74 -8.54
N LEU A 75 -10.95 -18.46 -8.13
CA LEU A 75 -11.94 -17.50 -8.63
C LEU A 75 -11.64 -16.97 -10.03
N LEU A 76 -10.35 -16.76 -10.34
CA LEU A 76 -9.91 -16.16 -11.61
C LEU A 76 -9.53 -17.19 -12.67
N GLY A 77 -9.44 -18.48 -12.32
CA GLY A 77 -8.95 -19.52 -13.22
C GLY A 77 -7.47 -19.37 -13.58
N THR A 78 -6.70 -18.67 -12.74
CA THR A 78 -5.26 -18.45 -12.95
C THR A 78 -4.43 -19.53 -12.27
N PRO A 79 -3.19 -19.80 -12.74
CA PRO A 79 -2.29 -20.71 -12.05
C PRO A 79 -2.01 -20.23 -10.62
N LEU A 80 -1.88 -21.17 -9.67
CA LEU A 80 -1.62 -20.86 -8.26
C LEU A 80 -0.36 -19.99 -8.06
N LEU A 81 0.71 -20.31 -8.81
CA LEU A 81 2.00 -19.63 -8.77
C LEU A 81 2.05 -18.34 -9.61
N SER A 82 0.91 -17.76 -9.98
CA SER A 82 0.87 -16.52 -10.75
C SER A 82 1.02 -15.29 -9.85
N SER A 83 1.96 -14.40 -10.21
CA SER A 83 2.17 -13.12 -9.54
C SER A 83 0.92 -12.22 -9.55
N ILE A 84 0.02 -12.41 -10.53
CA ILE A 84 -1.23 -11.64 -10.62
C ILE A 84 -2.13 -11.86 -9.40
N ASN A 85 -2.10 -13.05 -8.80
CA ASN A 85 -2.94 -13.40 -7.65
C ASN A 85 -2.53 -12.60 -6.42
N VAL A 86 -1.22 -12.49 -6.20
CA VAL A 86 -0.65 -11.66 -5.13
C VAL A 86 -0.96 -10.19 -5.38
N ILE A 87 -0.81 -9.73 -6.62
CA ILE A 87 -1.10 -8.33 -6.97
C ILE A 87 -2.56 -8.00 -6.66
N ILE A 88 -3.52 -8.84 -7.06
CA ILE A 88 -4.95 -8.60 -6.83
C ILE A 88 -5.27 -8.67 -5.34
N ALA A 89 -4.80 -9.71 -4.62
CA ALA A 89 -5.01 -9.83 -3.18
C ALA A 89 -4.50 -8.61 -2.42
N LEU A 90 -3.28 -8.19 -2.68
CA LEU A 90 -2.65 -7.06 -2.01
C LEU A 90 -3.28 -5.72 -2.42
N THR A 91 -3.78 -5.60 -3.66
CA THR A 91 -4.55 -4.44 -4.12
C THR A 91 -5.85 -4.31 -3.35
N LEU A 92 -6.61 -5.41 -3.22
CA LEU A 92 -7.85 -5.44 -2.45
C LEU A 92 -7.61 -5.15 -0.97
N TYR A 93 -6.57 -5.74 -0.40
CA TYR A 93 -6.19 -5.52 1.00
C TYR A 93 -5.80 -4.06 1.25
N THR A 94 -4.95 -3.49 0.38
CA THR A 94 -4.55 -2.08 0.45
C THR A 94 -5.75 -1.15 0.28
N ALA A 95 -6.64 -1.45 -0.67
CA ALA A 95 -7.86 -0.67 -0.87
C ALA A 95 -8.74 -0.69 0.39
N ALA A 96 -9.00 -1.87 0.94
CA ALA A 96 -9.76 -2.05 2.17
C ALA A 96 -9.16 -1.25 3.35
N LEU A 97 -7.83 -1.31 3.51
CA LEU A 97 -7.10 -0.57 4.54
C LEU A 97 -7.22 0.95 4.36
N LEU A 98 -7.28 1.45 3.13
CA LEU A 98 -7.27 2.87 2.82
C LEU A 98 -8.66 3.51 2.67
N VAL A 99 -9.73 2.75 2.42
CA VAL A 99 -11.09 3.31 2.22
C VAL A 99 -11.51 4.23 3.36
N ARG A 100 -11.32 3.80 4.62
CA ARG A 100 -11.67 4.59 5.80
C ARG A 100 -10.75 5.81 5.95
N PRO A 101 -9.41 5.68 5.97
CA PRO A 101 -8.52 6.83 6.01
C PRO A 101 -8.75 7.85 4.90
N VAL A 102 -9.10 7.41 3.69
CA VAL A 102 -9.44 8.32 2.58
C VAL A 102 -10.68 9.13 2.90
N ARG A 103 -11.73 8.47 3.36
CA ARG A 103 -12.95 9.16 3.77
C ARG A 103 -12.67 10.16 4.89
N ASP A 104 -11.95 9.73 5.93
CA ASP A 104 -11.64 10.55 7.10
C ASP A 104 -10.79 11.78 6.70
N ALA A 105 -9.86 11.63 5.76
CA ALA A 105 -9.08 12.73 5.21
C ALA A 105 -9.92 13.72 4.40
N LEU A 106 -10.91 13.23 3.64
CA LEU A 106 -11.84 14.10 2.90
C LEU A 106 -12.85 14.79 3.83
N ASP A 107 -13.30 14.12 4.89
CA ASP A 107 -14.17 14.68 5.94
C ASP A 107 -13.44 15.77 6.75
N ALA A 108 -12.10 15.73 6.83
CA ALA A 108 -11.29 16.74 7.50
C ALA A 108 -11.13 18.07 6.72
N VAL A 109 -11.51 18.11 5.44
CA VAL A 109 -11.45 19.34 4.63
C VAL A 109 -12.48 20.35 5.17
N PRO A 110 -12.09 21.60 5.50
CA PRO A 110 -13.01 22.56 6.09
C PRO A 110 -14.22 22.84 5.21
N ALA A 111 -15.43 22.69 5.78
CA ALA A 111 -16.68 22.84 5.03
C ALA A 111 -16.81 24.22 4.36
N HIS A 112 -16.31 25.29 4.99
CA HIS A 112 -16.35 26.64 4.41
C HIS A 112 -15.55 26.75 3.10
N ILE A 113 -14.43 26.02 2.96
CA ILE A 113 -13.64 25.97 1.73
C ILE A 113 -14.43 25.26 0.62
N VAL A 114 -15.10 24.16 0.96
CA VAL A 114 -15.95 23.41 0.01
C VAL A 114 -17.12 24.26 -0.48
N THR A 115 -17.78 24.99 0.42
CA THR A 115 -18.88 25.92 0.09
C THR A 115 -18.36 27.07 -0.78
N ALA A 116 -17.22 27.67 -0.43
CA ALA A 116 -16.60 28.73 -1.23
C ALA A 116 -16.25 28.26 -2.64
N ALA A 117 -15.61 27.10 -2.79
CA ALA A 117 -15.31 26.54 -4.11
C ALA A 117 -16.59 26.28 -4.95
N THR A 118 -17.67 25.86 -4.29
CA THR A 118 -18.97 25.68 -4.94
C THR A 118 -19.56 27.01 -5.41
N ALA A 119 -19.49 28.05 -4.58
CA ALA A 119 -19.92 29.41 -4.94
C ALA A 119 -19.11 30.01 -6.09
N MET A 120 -17.83 29.64 -6.21
CA MET A 120 -16.96 29.99 -7.34
C MET A 120 -17.24 29.19 -8.62
N GLY A 121 -18.25 28.32 -8.63
CA GLY A 121 -18.69 27.58 -9.82
C GLY A 121 -17.98 26.24 -10.05
N TYR A 122 -17.19 25.72 -9.09
CA TYR A 122 -16.61 24.39 -9.24
C TYR A 122 -17.67 23.29 -9.20
N ARG A 123 -17.72 22.47 -10.26
CA ARG A 123 -18.51 21.23 -10.29
C ARG A 123 -17.89 20.17 -9.37
N SER A 124 -18.71 19.26 -8.82
CA SER A 124 -18.30 18.22 -7.84
C SER A 124 -16.98 17.51 -8.17
N GLY A 125 -16.82 16.97 -9.38
CA GLY A 125 -15.59 16.25 -9.77
C GLY A 125 -14.35 17.16 -9.85
N ARG A 126 -14.51 18.38 -10.40
CA ARG A 126 -13.41 19.35 -10.47
C ARG A 126 -13.07 19.91 -9.09
N ARG A 127 -14.06 20.11 -8.22
CA ARG A 127 -13.90 20.50 -6.82
C ARG A 127 -13.13 19.42 -6.05
N PHE A 128 -13.45 18.15 -6.28
CA PHE A 128 -12.71 17.04 -5.69
C PHE A 128 -11.24 17.06 -6.09
N LEU A 129 -10.93 17.07 -7.38
CA LEU A 129 -9.54 17.00 -7.85
C LEU A 129 -8.72 18.27 -7.57
N ALA A 130 -9.33 19.45 -7.63
CA ALA A 130 -8.62 20.72 -7.52
C ALA A 130 -8.62 21.33 -6.12
N VAL A 131 -9.51 20.91 -5.22
CA VAL A 131 -9.67 21.52 -3.89
C VAL A 131 -9.65 20.48 -2.78
N GLU A 132 -10.62 19.55 -2.77
CA GLU A 132 -10.76 18.58 -1.66
C GLU A 132 -9.55 17.64 -1.58
N LEU A 133 -9.12 17.06 -2.70
CA LEU A 133 -8.04 16.09 -2.75
C LEU A 133 -6.69 16.72 -2.34
N PRO A 134 -6.22 17.86 -2.90
CA PRO A 134 -4.99 18.53 -2.47
C PRO A 134 -4.95 18.86 -0.97
N LEU A 135 -6.08 19.31 -0.41
CA LEU A 135 -6.17 19.62 1.02
C LEU A 135 -6.16 18.36 1.90
N ALA A 136 -6.66 17.23 1.38
CA ALA A 136 -6.64 15.95 2.07
C ALA A 136 -5.27 15.23 1.96
N VAL A 137 -4.42 15.56 0.97
CA VAL A 137 -3.13 14.88 0.72
C VAL A 137 -2.26 14.71 1.98
N PRO A 138 -2.06 15.73 2.85
CA PRO A 138 -1.20 15.57 4.02
C PRO A 138 -1.69 14.48 4.99
N VAL A 139 -3.00 14.34 5.14
CA VAL A 139 -3.62 13.30 5.98
C VAL A 139 -3.55 11.94 5.28
N LEU A 140 -3.85 11.91 3.98
CA LEU A 140 -3.73 10.70 3.15
C LEU A 140 -2.32 10.13 3.13
N ALA A 141 -1.30 10.99 3.09
CA ALA A 141 0.10 10.62 3.07
C ALA A 141 0.47 9.73 4.27
N ALA A 142 -0.05 10.04 5.46
CA ALA A 142 0.18 9.22 6.65
C ALA A 142 -0.44 7.82 6.51
N ALA A 143 -1.65 7.72 5.96
CA ALA A 143 -2.32 6.45 5.74
C ALA A 143 -1.61 5.59 4.66
N VAL A 144 -1.18 6.21 3.56
CA VAL A 144 -0.45 5.53 2.48
C VAL A 144 0.90 5.00 2.97
N ARG A 145 1.58 5.73 3.87
CA ARG A 145 2.82 5.26 4.50
C ARG A 145 2.61 3.98 5.30
N VAL A 146 1.60 3.95 6.17
CA VAL A 146 1.25 2.73 6.93
C VAL A 146 0.91 1.59 5.96
N ALA A 147 0.07 1.85 4.96
CA ALA A 147 -0.29 0.84 3.96
C ALA A 147 0.93 0.32 3.17
N SER A 148 1.90 1.18 2.86
CA SER A 148 3.12 0.78 2.14
C SER A 148 3.97 -0.19 2.95
N VAL A 149 4.20 0.09 4.24
CA VAL A 149 4.98 -0.77 5.13
C VAL A 149 4.26 -2.09 5.36
N SER A 150 2.94 -2.04 5.58
CA SER A 150 2.12 -3.26 5.68
C SER A 150 2.20 -4.09 4.40
N ASN A 151 2.11 -3.47 3.23
CA ASN A 151 2.14 -4.19 1.96
C ASN A 151 3.50 -4.87 1.72
N ILE A 152 4.61 -4.17 1.99
CA ILE A 152 5.97 -4.73 1.91
C ILE A 152 6.12 -5.93 2.83
N SER A 153 5.54 -5.88 4.03
CA SER A 153 5.51 -7.01 4.95
C SER A 153 4.71 -8.19 4.37
N LEU A 154 3.52 -7.94 3.81
CA LEU A 154 2.63 -8.98 3.31
C LEU A 154 3.15 -9.68 2.05
N VAL A 155 3.94 -9.01 1.21
CA VAL A 155 4.63 -9.66 0.09
C VAL A 155 5.50 -10.83 0.57
N SER A 156 6.15 -10.70 1.74
CA SER A 156 6.96 -11.77 2.31
C SER A 156 6.15 -13.04 2.58
N VAL A 157 4.87 -12.91 2.93
CA VAL A 157 3.94 -14.02 3.14
C VAL A 157 3.62 -14.72 1.82
N GLY A 158 3.69 -14.01 0.69
CA GLY A 158 3.51 -14.59 -0.66
C GLY A 158 4.51 -15.72 -0.97
N ALA A 159 5.68 -15.70 -0.33
CA ALA A 159 6.67 -16.77 -0.44
C ALA A 159 6.19 -18.12 0.08
N LEU A 160 5.22 -18.14 1.00
CA LEU A 160 4.61 -19.38 1.49
C LEU A 160 3.75 -20.07 0.42
N VAL A 161 3.28 -19.32 -0.58
CA VAL A 161 2.50 -19.85 -1.72
C VAL A 161 3.42 -20.03 -2.94
N GLY A 162 4.74 -20.00 -2.75
CA GLY A 162 5.72 -20.22 -3.81
C GLY A 162 5.98 -19.02 -4.73
N ILE A 163 5.43 -17.84 -4.39
CA ILE A 163 5.72 -16.58 -5.10
C ILE A 163 7.06 -16.03 -4.61
N GLY A 164 7.85 -15.39 -5.48
CA GLY A 164 9.16 -14.86 -5.09
C GLY A 164 9.08 -13.59 -4.24
N GLY A 165 10.17 -12.84 -4.21
CA GLY A 165 10.39 -11.72 -3.30
C GLY A 165 11.37 -12.07 -2.18
N LEU A 166 11.71 -11.11 -1.34
CA LEU A 166 12.65 -11.30 -0.22
C LEU A 166 12.15 -12.37 0.78
N GLY A 167 10.85 -12.61 0.85
CA GLY A 167 10.27 -13.72 1.63
C GLY A 167 10.78 -15.10 1.23
N ARG A 168 11.26 -15.28 -0.02
CA ARG A 168 11.88 -16.54 -0.46
C ARG A 168 13.18 -16.84 0.29
N LEU A 169 13.89 -15.81 0.76
CA LEU A 169 15.07 -15.98 1.62
C LEU A 169 14.68 -16.53 3.00
N PHE A 170 13.47 -16.23 3.49
CA PHE A 170 12.96 -16.80 4.74
C PHE A 170 12.67 -18.27 4.57
N THR A 171 11.90 -18.62 3.54
CA THR A 171 11.47 -20.01 3.33
C THR A 171 12.64 -20.89 2.95
N ALA A 172 13.54 -20.45 2.06
CA ALA A 172 14.74 -21.19 1.71
C ALA A 172 15.72 -21.31 2.88
N GLY A 173 15.99 -20.21 3.61
CA GLY A 173 16.86 -20.24 4.78
C GLY A 173 16.34 -21.17 5.88
N PHE A 174 15.01 -21.19 6.09
CA PHE A 174 14.37 -22.10 7.04
C PHE A 174 14.46 -23.57 6.59
N GLN A 175 14.22 -23.85 5.30
CA GLN A 175 14.31 -25.20 4.75
C GLN A 175 15.73 -25.76 4.76
N LEU A 176 16.74 -24.89 4.60
CA LEU A 176 18.16 -25.26 4.56
C LEU A 176 18.84 -25.20 5.93
N ASP A 177 18.10 -24.90 7.01
CA ASP A 177 18.61 -24.62 8.35
C ASP A 177 19.79 -23.62 8.35
N TYR A 178 19.64 -22.57 7.54
CA TYR A 178 20.68 -21.59 7.26
C TYR A 178 20.23 -20.18 7.71
N PRO A 179 20.42 -19.85 9.00
CA PRO A 179 19.85 -18.64 9.62
C PRO A 179 20.38 -17.34 9.02
N GLU A 180 21.57 -17.36 8.43
CA GLU A 180 22.21 -16.21 7.80
C GLU A 180 21.38 -15.66 6.63
N GLN A 181 20.78 -16.56 5.83
CA GLN A 181 19.92 -16.20 4.72
C GLN A 181 18.61 -15.54 5.20
N ILE A 182 18.06 -16.02 6.32
CA ILE A 182 16.87 -15.44 6.96
C ILE A 182 17.17 -14.02 7.44
N ILE A 183 18.29 -13.83 8.14
CA ILE A 183 18.72 -12.51 8.66
C ILE A 183 18.91 -11.52 7.50
N VAL A 184 19.57 -11.93 6.42
CA VAL A 184 19.75 -11.09 5.23
C VAL A 184 18.39 -10.66 4.66
N GLY A 185 17.44 -11.60 4.51
CA GLY A 185 16.10 -11.26 4.05
C GLY A 185 15.38 -10.26 4.97
N ILE A 186 15.52 -10.41 6.30
CA ILE A 186 14.82 -9.56 7.27
C ILE A 186 15.39 -8.15 7.17
N VAL A 187 16.71 -8.01 7.19
CA VAL A 187 17.40 -6.73 7.09
C VAL A 187 17.04 -6.04 5.78
N LEU A 188 17.08 -6.75 4.65
CA LEU A 188 16.73 -6.17 3.35
C LEU A 188 15.25 -5.74 3.27
N THR A 189 14.34 -6.51 3.86
CA THR A 189 12.91 -6.18 3.87
C THR A 189 12.64 -4.93 4.72
N VAL A 190 13.29 -4.82 5.89
CA VAL A 190 13.21 -3.65 6.77
C VAL A 190 13.81 -2.42 6.08
N LEU A 191 15.00 -2.55 5.49
CA LEU A 191 15.64 -1.47 4.76
C LEU A 191 14.77 -0.99 3.59
N LEU A 192 14.20 -1.92 2.82
CA LEU A 192 13.29 -1.57 1.73
C LEU A 192 12.06 -0.81 2.24
N ALA A 193 11.44 -1.26 3.33
CA ALA A 193 10.30 -0.59 3.94
C ALA A 193 10.64 0.84 4.39
N LEU A 194 11.81 1.04 5.02
CA LEU A 194 12.28 2.35 5.44
C LEU A 194 12.58 3.28 4.26
N VAL A 195 13.24 2.75 3.21
CA VAL A 195 13.55 3.52 2.00
C VAL A 195 12.26 3.96 1.31
N VAL A 196 11.30 3.05 1.12
CA VAL A 196 10.01 3.38 0.50
C VAL A 196 9.23 4.39 1.35
N ASP A 197 9.17 4.22 2.67
CA ASP A 197 8.51 5.18 3.57
C ASP A 197 9.14 6.57 3.46
N LEU A 198 10.47 6.66 3.47
CA LEU A 198 11.19 7.92 3.35
C LEU A 198 10.97 8.57 1.99
N LEU A 199 10.97 7.80 0.91
CA LEU A 199 10.68 8.28 -0.44
C LEU A 199 9.24 8.83 -0.54
N LEU A 200 8.28 8.15 0.08
CA LEU A 200 6.90 8.65 0.18
C LEU A 200 6.87 9.98 0.95
N VAL A 201 7.52 10.07 2.10
CA VAL A 201 7.61 11.33 2.87
C VAL A 201 8.21 12.46 2.02
N ALA A 202 9.31 12.19 1.31
CA ALA A 202 9.95 13.17 0.44
C ALA A 202 9.02 13.61 -0.70
N LEU A 203 8.39 12.65 -1.38
CA LEU A 203 7.43 12.91 -2.45
C LEU A 203 6.27 13.78 -1.97
N TRP A 204 5.67 13.45 -0.82
CA TRP A 204 4.55 14.22 -0.28
C TRP A 204 4.96 15.63 0.15
N ARG A 205 6.14 15.81 0.74
CA ARG A 205 6.68 17.14 1.09
C ARG A 205 6.90 18.01 -0.13
N LEU A 206 7.31 17.43 -1.25
CA LEU A 206 7.46 18.13 -2.53
C LEU A 206 6.09 18.50 -3.14
N LEU A 207 5.11 17.60 -3.04
CA LEU A 207 3.77 17.81 -3.58
C LEU A 207 2.90 18.76 -2.73
N THR A 208 3.20 18.95 -1.45
CA THR A 208 2.39 19.76 -0.51
C THR A 208 3.18 20.90 0.15
N PRO A 209 3.80 21.82 -0.61
CA PRO A 209 4.57 22.91 -0.03
C PRO A 209 3.74 23.82 0.88
N TRP A 210 2.44 24.00 0.59
CA TRP A 210 1.51 24.82 1.37
C TRP A 210 1.27 24.31 2.80
N ALA A 211 1.44 23.00 3.06
CA ALA A 211 1.28 22.43 4.39
C ALA A 211 2.33 22.98 5.38
N ARG A 212 3.45 23.52 4.89
CA ARG A 212 4.48 24.16 5.72
C ARG A 212 4.13 25.58 6.16
N ALA A 213 3.36 26.31 5.34
CA ALA A 213 3.07 27.73 5.58
C ALA A 213 2.15 27.97 6.80
N GLY A 214 1.35 26.98 7.20
CA GLY A 214 0.44 27.08 8.35
C GLY A 214 1.11 27.00 9.73
N VAL A 215 2.36 26.54 9.81
CA VAL A 215 3.08 26.41 11.10
C VAL A 215 3.83 27.69 11.47
N SER A 216 4.04 28.60 10.52
CA SER A 216 4.81 29.84 10.75
C SER A 216 3.95 31.04 11.17
N GLY A 217 2.64 30.84 11.38
CA GLY A 217 1.68 31.89 11.72
C GLY A 217 0.91 31.67 13.02
N ALA A 218 1.35 30.72 13.87
CA ALA A 218 0.84 30.50 15.22
C ALA A 218 1.94 30.81 16.23
#